data_AF-A0A7V1IE39-F1
#
_entry.id   AF-A0A7V1IE39-F1
#
_cell.length_a   1.000
_cell.length_b   1.000
_cell.length_c   1.000
_cell.angle_alpha   90.00
_cell.angle_beta   90.00
_cell.angle_gamma   90.00
#
_symmetry.space_group_name_H-M   'P 1'
#
loop_
_entity.id
_entity.type
_entity.pdbx_description
1 polymer ?
#
loop_
_entity_poly.entity_id
_entity_poly.type
_entity_poly.pdbx_seq_one_letter_code
_entity_poly.pdbx_strand_id
1 'polypeptide(L)' 'MNAVLKAPAAEETFLRHEQRLERSQPMVPRGKVTRVIGLVIESNGPDTAIGEACEVLDRSGRRCAFAEVVGFRDHHV' A
#
# COMPACT_ATOMS: atom_id res chain seq x y z
N MET A 1 -46.17 -17.85 18.22
CA MET A 1 -45.07 -17.77 19.20
C MET A 1 -43.90 -18.57 18.67
N ASN A 2 -42.89 -17.92 18.11
CA ASN A 2 -41.52 -18.44 18.06
C ASN A 2 -40.60 -17.28 17.69
N ALA A 3 -39.95 -16.75 18.72
CA ALA A 3 -39.00 -15.67 18.59
C ALA A 3 -37.76 -16.19 17.87
N VAL A 4 -37.55 -15.71 16.65
CA VAL A 4 -36.24 -15.72 16.01
C VAL A 4 -35.37 -14.74 16.80
N LEU A 5 -34.78 -15.22 17.90
CA LEU A 5 -33.68 -14.53 18.56
C LEU A 5 -32.42 -14.79 17.73
N LYS A 6 -32.27 -14.04 16.64
CA LYS A 6 -30.97 -13.84 15.99
C LYS A 6 -30.06 -13.21 17.05
N ALA A 7 -28.98 -13.88 17.41
CA ALA A 7 -28.02 -13.35 18.37
C ALA A 7 -27.39 -12.07 17.81
N PRO A 8 -27.72 -10.87 18.34
CA PRO A 8 -27.41 -9.58 17.73
C PRO A 8 -25.90 -9.35 17.54
N ALA A 9 -25.07 -9.94 18.40
CA ALA A 9 -23.62 -9.81 18.35
C ALA A 9 -22.97 -10.49 17.13
N ALA A 10 -23.54 -11.60 16.62
CA ALA A 10 -22.97 -12.31 15.46
C ALA A 10 -23.22 -11.54 14.16
N GLU A 11 -24.41 -10.97 14.02
CA GLU A 11 -24.79 -10.14 12.87
C GLU A 11 -24.01 -8.82 12.87
N GLU A 12 -23.83 -8.18 14.03
CA GLU A 12 -22.98 -7.00 14.17
C GLU A 12 -21.51 -7.28 13.83
N THR A 13 -20.98 -8.41 14.28
CA THR A 13 -19.59 -8.82 13.99
C THR A 13 -19.39 -9.04 12.49
N PHE A 14 -20.33 -9.73 11.84
CA PHE A 14 -20.27 -9.96 10.39
C PHE A 14 -20.27 -8.63 9.61
N LEU A 15 -21.22 -7.73 9.89
CA LEU A 15 -21.32 -6.42 9.23
C LEU A 15 -20.05 -5.58 9.42
N ARG A 16 -19.43 -5.64 10.61
CA ARG A 16 -18.16 -4.97 10.88
C ARG A 16 -17.01 -5.49 10.01
N HIS A 17 -16.95 -6.80 9.76
CA HIS A 17 -15.93 -7.39 8.90
C HIS A 17 -16.18 -7.09 7.42
N GLU A 18 -17.44 -7.16 6.97
CA GLU A 18 -17.83 -6.80 5.60
C GLU A 18 -17.43 -5.36 5.27
N GLN A 19 -17.75 -4.40 6.14
CA GLN A 19 -17.34 -2.99 5.97
C GLN A 19 -15.82 -2.79 5.89
N ARG A 20 -15.04 -3.61 6.62
CA ARG A 20 -13.56 -3.55 6.57
C ARG A 20 -13.02 -4.12 5.27
N LEU A 21 -13.64 -5.17 4.74
CA LEU A 21 -13.25 -5.75 3.46
C LEU A 21 -13.58 -4.80 2.31
N GLU A 22 -14.76 -4.18 2.31
CA GLU A 22 -15.17 -3.18 1.31
C GLU A 22 -14.20 -2.00 1.23
N ARG A 23 -13.63 -1.58 2.36
CA ARG A 23 -12.67 -0.46 2.45
C ARG A 23 -11.21 -0.89 2.35
N SER A 24 -10.94 -2.18 2.22
CA SER A 24 -9.57 -2.68 2.13
C SER A 24 -8.95 -2.33 0.78
N GLN A 25 -7.66 -2.00 0.78
CA GLN A 25 -6.86 -1.88 -0.43
C GLN A 25 -5.92 -3.09 -0.49
N PRO A 26 -6.32 -4.20 -1.11
CA PRO A 26 -5.55 -5.44 -1.08
C PRO A 26 -4.31 -5.40 -1.98
N MET A 27 -4.21 -4.40 -2.87
CA MET A 27 -3.08 -4.22 -3.76
C MET A 27 -2.13 -3.16 -3.22
N VAL A 28 -0.86 -3.52 -3.11
CA VAL A 28 0.21 -2.57 -2.79
C VAL A 28 0.81 -2.08 -4.12
N PRO A 29 0.61 -0.80 -4.49
CA PRO A 29 1.22 -0.26 -5.71
C PRO A 29 2.74 -0.28 -5.58
N ARG A 30 3.43 -0.64 -6.66
CA ARG A 30 4.90 -0.73 -6.70
C ARG A 30 5.44 -0.07 -7.95
N GLY A 31 6.55 0.63 -7.76
CA GLY A 31 7.34 1.16 -8.86
C GLY A 31 8.44 0.22 -9.32
N LYS A 32 9.17 0.65 -10.35
CA LYS A 32 10.40 0.01 -10.80
C LYS A 32 11.52 1.03 -10.86
N VAL A 33 12.62 0.74 -10.19
CA VAL A 33 13.88 1.49 -10.31
C VAL A 33 14.35 1.44 -11.77
N THR A 34 14.50 2.61 -12.38
CA THR A 34 14.98 2.77 -13.76
C THR A 34 16.47 3.11 -13.78
N ARG A 35 16.96 3.84 -12.77
CA ARG A 35 18.36 4.26 -12.69
C ARG A 35 18.81 4.52 -11.26
N VAL A 36 20.09 4.29 -10.99
CA VAL A 36 20.75 4.63 -9.71
C VAL A 36 21.90 5.59 -10.00
N ILE A 37 21.94 6.71 -9.29
CA ILE A 37 22.92 7.80 -9.48
C ILE A 37 23.45 8.20 -8.10
N GLY A 38 24.58 7.63 -7.69
CA GLY A 38 25.11 7.84 -6.35
C GLY A 38 24.08 7.44 -5.29
N LEU A 39 23.59 8.40 -4.51
CA LEU A 39 22.58 8.20 -3.47
C LEU A 39 21.13 8.38 -3.94
N VAL A 40 20.92 8.91 -5.16
CA VAL A 40 19.59 9.18 -5.71
C VAL A 40 19.18 8.04 -6.63
N ILE A 41 17.93 7.63 -6.53
CA ILE A 41 17.30 6.62 -7.38
C ILE A 41 16.24 7.32 -8.22
N GLU A 42 16.18 6.99 -9.51
CA GLU A 42 15.03 7.33 -10.36
C GLU A 42 14.19 6.08 -10.58
N SER A 43 12.88 6.26 -10.56
CA SER A 43 11.91 5.16 -10.69
C SER A 43 10.71 5.56 -11.53
N ASN A 44 10.11 4.57 -12.19
CA ASN A 44 8.72 4.66 -12.62
C ASN A 44 7.87 4.18 -11.44
N GLY A 45 7.53 5.12 -10.57
CA GLY A 45 6.77 4.90 -9.33
C GLY A 45 5.26 5.06 -9.52
N PRO A 46 4.46 4.60 -8.54
CA PRO A 46 3.07 5.01 -8.43
C PRO A 46 2.96 6.51 -8.08
N ASP A 47 1.73 7.03 -8.07
CA ASP A 47 1.45 8.37 -7.57
C ASP A 47 1.93 8.48 -6.11
N THR A 48 2.78 9.47 -5.85
CA THR A 48 3.45 9.67 -4.55
C THR A 48 3.74 11.15 -4.34
N ALA A 49 4.10 11.54 -3.11
CA ALA A 49 4.41 12.92 -2.74
C ALA A 49 5.87 13.07 -2.26
N ILE A 50 6.46 14.26 -2.43
CA ILE A 50 7.74 14.59 -1.81
C ILE A 50 7.63 14.42 -0.29
N GLY A 51 8.63 13.77 0.31
CA GLY A 51 8.63 13.42 1.73
C GLY A 51 8.01 12.07 2.05
N GLU A 52 7.40 11.40 1.07
CA GLU A 52 6.86 10.06 1.29
C GLU A 52 7.98 9.03 1.42
N ALA A 53 7.92 8.23 2.49
CA ALA A 53 8.86 7.15 2.71
C ALA A 53 8.52 5.96 1.80
N CYS A 54 9.55 5.37 1.19
CA CYS A 54 9.40 4.21 0.33
C CYS A 54 10.41 3.12 0.67
N GLU A 55 10.08 1.88 0.27
CA GLU A 55 10.96 0.73 0.41
C GLU A 55 11.53 0.34 -0.94
N VAL A 56 12.86 0.18 -1.00
CA VAL A 56 13.53 -0.39 -2.17
C VAL A 56 13.70 -1.89 -1.94
N LEU A 57 13.22 -2.68 -2.90
CA LEU A 57 13.25 -4.14 -2.85
C LEU A 57 14.27 -4.69 -3.86
N ASP A 58 14.96 -5.76 -3.49
CA ASP A 58 15.75 -6.55 -4.44
C ASP A 58 14.84 -7.45 -5.31
N ARG A 59 15.45 -8.20 -6.24
CA ARG A 59 14.70 -9.06 -7.17
C ARG A 59 13.94 -10.20 -6.50
N SER A 60 14.30 -10.59 -5.27
CA SER A 60 13.56 -11.59 -4.49
C SER A 60 12.46 -10.97 -3.65
N GLY A 61 12.26 -9.65 -3.74
CA GLY A 61 11.25 -8.91 -2.99
C GLY A 61 11.70 -8.58 -1.56
N ARG A 62 12.97 -8.78 -1.21
CA ARG A 62 13.49 -8.43 0.11
C ARG A 62 13.87 -6.95 0.12
N ARG A 63 13.44 -6.24 1.16
CA ARG A 63 13.83 -4.84 1.39
C ARG A 63 15.34 -4.73 1.54
N CYS A 64 15.95 -3.92 0.67
CA CYS A 64 17.37 -3.63 0.70
C CYS A 64 17.67 -2.22 1.22
N ALA A 65 16.73 -1.28 1.11
CA ALA A 65 16.87 0.08 1.64
C ALA A 65 15.51 0.72 1.97
N PHE A 66 15.56 1.72 2.85
CA PHE A 66 14.54 2.76 2.93
C PHE A 66 14.99 3.95 2.08
N ALA A 67 14.03 4.62 1.48
CA ALA A 67 14.24 5.85 0.74
C ALA A 67 13.09 6.82 1.00
N GLU A 68 13.27 8.05 0.53
CA GLU A 68 12.28 9.11 0.60
C GLU A 68 12.18 9.72 -0.79
N VAL A 69 10.97 10.06 -1.20
CA VAL A 69 10.76 10.81 -2.43
C VAL A 69 11.25 12.23 -2.24
N VAL A 70 12.35 12.59 -2.89
CA VAL A 70 12.99 13.90 -2.77
C VAL A 70 12.62 14.88 -3.89
N GLY A 71 11.94 14.40 -4.94
CA GLY A 71 11.56 15.21 -6.09
C GLY A 71 10.96 14.38 -7.21
N PHE A 72 10.66 15.05 -8.32
CA PHE A 72 10.16 14.42 -9.54
C PHE A 72 10.91 15.02 -10.74
N ARG A 73 11.16 14.21 -11.77
CA ARG A 73 11.73 14.70 -13.03
C ARG A 73 11.12 13.98 -14.22
N ASP A 74 10.60 14.76 -15.17
CA ASP A 74 9.86 14.27 -16.34
C ASP A 74 8.64 13.42 -15.91
N HIS A 75 8.77 12.09 -15.95
CA HIS A 75 7.77 11.11 -15.51
C HIS A 75 8.34 10.12 -14.46
N HIS A 76 9.50 10.44 -13.89
CA HIS A 76 10.14 9.66 -12.87
C HIS A 76 9.98 10.31 -11.50
N VAL A 77 9.82 9.43 -10.52
CA VAL A 77 9.99 9.71 -9.09
C VAL A 77 11.44 9.43 -8.73
#